data_AF-A0AA97EKW0-F1
#
_entry.id   AF-A0AA97EKW0-F1
#
_cell.length_a   1.000
_cell.length_b   1.000
_cell.length_c   1.000
_cell.angle_alpha   90.00
_cell.angle_beta   90.00
_cell.angle_gamma   90.00
#
_symmetry.space_group_name_H-M   'P 1'
#
loop_
_entity.id
_entity.type
_entity.pdbx_description
1 polymer ?
#
loop_
_entity_poly.entity_id
_entity_poly.type
_entity_poly.pdbx_seq_one_letter_code
_entity_poly.pdbx_strand_id
1 'polypeptide(L)'
;MSGASRRSAPGKPLVTSADAPYSSGGNRSSTLVDAAKAFGYEAAVAGQNSPHSADRWKTIAGLWESAIARLNNIPIDDPGYGEAQTLLAQYQSNLGTVRENAAKEEASARALTSANNKSTRMLAQNLERLERNQIASLLQDIINDLEAVQPNTTSYARATEMLKSANQKLAQLQ
;
A
#
# COMPACT_ATOMS: atom_id res chain seq x y z
N MET A 1 -28.65 -60.02 71.24
CA MET A 1 -29.17 -59.20 70.13
C MET A 1 -27.94 -58.65 69.40
N SER A 2 -27.49 -59.38 68.38
CA SER A 2 -26.25 -59.07 67.63
C SER A 2 -26.54 -58.06 66.54
N GLY A 3 -25.97 -56.86 66.68
CA GLY A 3 -25.92 -55.85 65.62
C GLY A 3 -24.76 -56.15 64.67
N ALA A 4 -25.08 -56.51 63.43
CA ALA A 4 -24.11 -56.76 62.37
C ALA A 4 -23.58 -55.45 61.78
N SER A 5 -22.33 -55.12 62.09
CA SER A 5 -21.56 -54.06 61.42
C SER A 5 -21.09 -54.58 60.06
N ARG A 6 -21.65 -54.07 58.96
CA ARG A 6 -21.19 -54.40 57.59
C ARG A 6 -20.20 -53.35 57.08
N ARG A 7 -19.13 -53.92 56.51
CA ARG A 7 -17.92 -53.33 55.92
C ARG A 7 -18.15 -52.13 55.00
N SER A 8 -17.30 -51.11 55.18
CA SER A 8 -16.96 -50.11 54.16
C SER A 8 -15.99 -50.73 53.13
N ALA A 9 -16.25 -50.48 51.84
CA ALA A 9 -15.30 -50.66 50.74
C ALA A 9 -15.11 -49.32 50.03
N PRO A 10 -13.91 -48.98 49.51
CA PRO A 10 -13.63 -47.69 48.90
C PRO A 10 -13.92 -47.72 47.40
N GLY A 11 -15.00 -47.07 46.97
CA GLY A 11 -15.29 -46.80 45.57
C GLY A 11 -15.05 -45.32 45.27
N LYS A 12 -13.95 -45.00 44.58
CA LYS A 12 -13.68 -43.66 44.04
C LYS A 12 -14.80 -43.25 43.07
N PRO A 13 -15.37 -42.03 43.18
CA PRO A 13 -16.03 -41.40 42.04
C PRO A 13 -14.98 -40.77 41.11
N LEU A 14 -15.09 -41.11 39.83
CA LEU A 14 -14.39 -40.47 38.71
C LEU A 14 -14.52 -38.94 38.80
N VAL A 15 -13.39 -38.24 38.72
CA VAL A 15 -13.38 -36.84 38.30
C VAL A 15 -13.71 -36.84 36.80
N THR A 16 -14.94 -36.53 36.44
CA THR A 16 -15.30 -36.14 35.08
C THR A 16 -14.85 -34.71 34.87
N SER A 17 -13.59 -34.50 34.51
CA SER A 17 -13.15 -33.25 33.87
C SER A 17 -13.43 -33.36 32.36
N ALA A 18 -14.70 -33.38 32.00
CA ALA A 18 -15.14 -33.15 30.64
C ALA A 18 -15.85 -31.80 30.66
N ASP A 19 -15.11 -30.77 30.25
CA ASP A 19 -15.58 -29.56 29.55
C ASP A 19 -14.40 -28.57 29.50
N ALA A 20 -13.33 -28.98 28.81
CA ALA A 20 -12.41 -28.01 28.24
C ALA A 20 -13.11 -27.35 27.05
N PRO A 21 -13.20 -26.01 26.95
CA PRO A 21 -13.83 -25.35 25.82
C PRO A 21 -12.87 -25.38 24.62
N TYR A 22 -12.73 -26.53 23.98
CA TYR A 22 -12.06 -26.61 22.68
C TYR A 22 -13.05 -26.16 21.60
N SER A 23 -12.59 -25.24 20.74
CA SER A 23 -13.20 -24.80 19.47
C SER A 23 -13.98 -23.47 19.41
N SER A 24 -13.70 -22.51 20.29
CA SER A 24 -14.02 -21.09 19.98
C SER A 24 -12.94 -20.40 19.13
N GLY A 25 -11.67 -20.85 19.20
CA GLY A 25 -10.54 -20.24 18.51
C GLY A 25 -10.57 -20.43 16.99
N GLY A 26 -10.77 -21.66 16.52
CA GLY A 26 -10.73 -21.99 15.08
C GLY A 26 -11.78 -21.25 14.24
N ASN A 27 -12.99 -21.05 14.78
CA ASN A 27 -14.02 -20.27 14.09
C ASN A 27 -13.62 -18.78 13.97
N ARG A 28 -12.99 -18.22 15.01
CA ARG A 28 -12.51 -16.83 14.97
C ARG A 28 -11.36 -16.66 13.98
N SER A 29 -10.40 -17.57 13.96
CA SER A 29 -9.27 -17.49 13.03
C SER A 29 -9.70 -17.66 11.58
N SER A 30 -10.64 -18.56 11.28
CA SER A 30 -11.26 -18.65 9.93
C SER A 30 -11.85 -17.31 9.50
N THR A 31 -12.62 -16.65 10.38
CA THR A 31 -13.19 -15.33 10.05
C THR A 31 -12.15 -14.24 9.84
N LEU A 32 -10.99 -14.32 10.51
CA LEU A 32 -9.87 -13.38 10.32
C LEU A 32 -9.18 -13.60 8.97
N VAL A 33 -8.95 -14.87 8.59
CA VAL A 33 -8.37 -15.23 7.28
C VAL A 33 -9.30 -14.79 6.15
N ASP A 34 -10.60 -15.07 6.24
CA ASP A 34 -11.58 -14.72 5.21
C ASP A 34 -11.71 -13.21 5.05
N ALA A 35 -11.74 -12.48 6.17
CA ALA A 35 -11.73 -11.02 6.14
C ALA A 35 -10.43 -10.49 5.52
N ALA A 36 -9.26 -11.05 5.86
CA ALA A 36 -7.99 -10.65 5.26
C ALA A 36 -7.98 -10.87 3.74
N LYS A 37 -8.50 -12.00 3.27
CA LYS A 37 -8.66 -12.29 1.84
C LYS A 37 -9.55 -11.27 1.14
N ALA A 38 -10.65 -10.87 1.77
CA ALA A 38 -11.55 -9.85 1.21
C ALA A 38 -10.84 -8.50 1.04
N PHE A 39 -10.13 -8.02 2.07
CA PHE A 39 -9.35 -6.78 1.97
C PHE A 39 -8.22 -6.87 0.94
N GLY A 40 -7.51 -8.01 0.90
CA GLY A 40 -6.46 -8.24 -0.09
C GLY A 40 -6.98 -8.28 -1.52
N TYR A 41 -8.15 -8.89 -1.74
CA TYR A 41 -8.83 -8.88 -3.03
C TYR A 41 -9.24 -7.47 -3.46
N GLU A 42 -9.86 -6.71 -2.56
CA GLU A 42 -10.24 -5.31 -2.82
C GLU A 42 -9.00 -4.46 -3.16
N ALA A 43 -7.91 -4.62 -2.41
CA ALA A 43 -6.65 -3.93 -2.68
C ALA A 43 -6.09 -4.28 -4.07
N ALA A 44 -6.09 -5.57 -4.42
CA ALA A 44 -5.61 -6.04 -5.71
C ALA A 44 -6.46 -5.48 -6.86
N VAL A 45 -7.79 -5.51 -6.75
CA VAL A 45 -8.71 -4.94 -7.75
C VAL A 45 -8.52 -3.42 -7.86
N ALA A 46 -8.45 -2.72 -6.73
CA ALA A 46 -8.30 -1.26 -6.70
C ALA A 46 -6.97 -0.79 -7.34
N GLY A 47 -5.93 -1.62 -7.28
CA GLY A 47 -4.62 -1.38 -7.90
C GLY A 47 -4.53 -1.63 -9.40
N GLN A 48 -5.53 -2.28 -10.01
CA GLN A 48 -5.55 -2.50 -11.47
C GLN A 48 -5.73 -1.18 -12.25
N ASN A 49 -5.40 -1.20 -13.54
CA ASN A 49 -5.59 -0.08 -14.47
C ASN A 49 -4.87 1.22 -14.04
N SER A 50 -3.60 1.09 -13.68
CA SER A 50 -2.69 2.22 -13.42
C SER A 50 -2.50 3.10 -14.68
N PRO A 51 -2.12 4.39 -14.55
CA PRO A 51 -1.64 5.07 -13.33
C PRO A 51 -2.75 5.55 -12.38
N HIS A 52 -2.44 5.61 -11.09
CA HIS A 52 -3.31 6.15 -10.03
C HIS A 52 -2.65 7.32 -9.33
N SER A 53 -3.46 8.22 -8.75
CA SER A 53 -2.95 9.28 -7.89
C SER A 53 -2.28 8.73 -6.62
N ALA A 54 -1.42 9.53 -6.00
CA ALA A 54 -0.72 9.14 -4.78
C ALA A 54 -1.71 8.80 -3.66
N ASP A 55 -2.79 9.56 -3.55
CA ASP A 55 -3.84 9.32 -2.55
C ASP A 55 -4.59 8.01 -2.81
N ARG A 56 -4.86 7.68 -4.09
CA ARG A 56 -5.45 6.38 -4.42
C ARG A 56 -4.51 5.23 -4.08
N TRP A 57 -3.20 5.36 -4.32
CA TRP A 57 -2.21 4.36 -3.87
C TRP A 57 -2.16 4.23 -2.35
N LYS A 58 -2.26 5.33 -1.59
CA LYS A 58 -2.33 5.30 -0.13
C LYS A 58 -3.59 4.58 0.37
N THR A 59 -4.74 4.80 -0.28
CA THR A 59 -5.97 4.05 0.03
C THR A 59 -5.77 2.55 -0.19
N ILE A 60 -5.15 2.15 -1.31
CA ILE A 60 -4.83 0.74 -1.59
C ILE A 60 -3.86 0.17 -0.54
N ALA A 61 -2.86 0.95 -0.11
CA ALA A 61 -1.95 0.56 0.96
C ALA A 61 -2.71 0.28 2.27
N GLY A 62 -3.69 1.12 2.62
CA GLY A 62 -4.53 0.93 3.80
C GLY A 62 -5.36 -0.36 3.76
N LEU A 63 -5.81 -0.80 2.58
CA LEU A 63 -6.49 -2.10 2.41
C LEU A 63 -5.53 -3.26 2.67
N TRP A 64 -4.32 -3.22 2.11
CA TRP A 64 -3.29 -4.24 2.38
C TRP A 64 -2.89 -4.28 3.87
N GLU A 65 -2.71 -3.12 4.50
CA GLU A 65 -2.42 -3.01 5.93
C GLU A 65 -3.53 -3.61 6.79
N SER A 66 -4.79 -3.36 6.43
CA SER A 66 -5.95 -3.95 7.10
C SER A 66 -5.99 -5.47 6.97
N ALA A 67 -5.66 -6.01 5.79
CA ALA A 67 -5.54 -7.44 5.58
C ALA A 67 -4.41 -8.06 6.44
N ILE A 68 -3.22 -7.45 6.41
CA ILE A 68 -2.04 -7.88 7.18
C ILE A 68 -2.32 -7.86 8.69
N ALA A 69 -2.95 -6.80 9.20
CA ALA A 69 -3.28 -6.68 10.61
C ALA A 69 -4.19 -7.82 11.10
N ARG A 70 -5.13 -8.29 10.28
CA ARG A 70 -6.00 -9.43 10.62
C ARG A 70 -5.22 -10.74 10.66
N LEU A 71 -4.34 -10.97 9.70
CA LEU A 71 -3.51 -12.18 9.65
C LEU A 71 -2.53 -12.26 10.81
N ASN A 72 -1.96 -11.12 11.24
CA ASN A 72 -1.08 -11.05 12.41
C ASN A 72 -1.77 -11.39 13.74
N ASN A 73 -3.10 -11.35 13.79
CA ASN A 73 -3.87 -11.71 15.00
C ASN A 73 -4.18 -13.22 15.10
N ILE A 74 -3.71 -14.03 14.16
CA ILE A 74 -3.94 -15.48 14.15
C ILE A 74 -2.90 -16.15 15.06
N PRO A 75 -3.32 -16.89 16.11
CA PRO A 75 -2.40 -17.59 17.01
C PRO A 75 -1.57 -18.67 16.31
N ILE A 76 -0.36 -18.92 16.81
CA ILE A 76 0.57 -19.93 16.25
C ILE A 76 0.05 -21.38 16.35
N ASP A 77 -0.79 -21.66 17.35
CA ASP A 77 -1.43 -22.94 17.58
C ASP A 77 -2.74 -23.10 16.79
N ASP A 78 -3.16 -22.08 16.04
CA ASP A 78 -4.35 -22.15 15.21
C ASP A 78 -4.11 -22.97 13.93
N PRO A 79 -5.04 -23.85 13.53
CA PRO A 79 -4.93 -24.61 12.29
C PRO A 79 -4.74 -23.74 11.03
N GLY A 80 -5.24 -22.50 11.03
CA GLY A 80 -5.10 -21.53 9.95
C GLY A 80 -3.78 -20.75 9.94
N TYR A 81 -2.91 -20.93 10.93
CA TYR A 81 -1.66 -20.16 11.05
C TYR A 81 -0.75 -20.32 9.82
N GLY A 82 -0.62 -21.53 9.27
CA GLY A 82 0.23 -21.78 8.10
C GLY A 82 -0.25 -21.02 6.86
N GLU A 83 -1.56 -21.00 6.61
CA GLU A 83 -2.17 -20.19 5.55
C GLU A 83 -1.96 -18.70 5.80
N ALA A 84 -2.14 -18.26 7.05
CA ALA A 84 -1.96 -16.86 7.43
C ALA A 84 -0.53 -16.36 7.16
N GLN A 85 0.49 -17.15 7.47
CA GLN A 85 1.89 -16.79 7.20
C GLN A 85 2.18 -16.68 5.70
N THR A 86 1.57 -17.56 4.89
CA THR A 86 1.71 -17.51 3.43
C THR A 86 1.07 -16.23 2.87
N LEU A 87 -0.13 -15.88 3.31
CA LEU A 87 -0.82 -14.66 2.91
C LEU A 87 -0.07 -13.41 3.41
N LEU A 88 0.50 -13.43 4.62
CA LEU A 88 1.29 -12.32 5.16
C LEU A 88 2.48 -11.98 4.26
N ALA A 89 3.27 -12.97 3.87
CA ALA A 89 4.41 -12.76 2.98
C ALA A 89 3.98 -12.13 1.64
N GLN A 90 2.91 -12.65 1.04
CA GLN A 90 2.37 -12.11 -0.21
C GLN A 90 1.87 -10.67 -0.04
N TYR A 91 1.11 -10.39 1.03
CA TYR A 91 0.47 -9.10 1.22
C TYR A 91 1.49 -8.01 1.60
N GLN A 92 2.54 -8.37 2.35
CA GLN A 92 3.66 -7.48 2.63
C GLN A 92 4.41 -7.10 1.34
N SER A 93 4.64 -8.05 0.43
CA SER A 93 5.21 -7.76 -0.88
C SER A 93 4.33 -6.79 -1.67
N ASN A 94 3.02 -7.05 -1.73
CA ASN A 94 2.07 -6.20 -2.45
C ASN A 94 2.01 -4.78 -1.86
N LEU A 95 2.01 -4.66 -0.53
CA LEU A 95 2.06 -3.39 0.17
C LEU A 95 3.34 -2.61 -0.16
N GLY A 96 4.48 -3.29 -0.24
CA GLY A 96 5.75 -2.70 -0.67
C GLY A 96 5.63 -2.05 -2.05
N THR A 97 5.13 -2.79 -3.04
CA THR A 97 4.90 -2.29 -4.40
C THR A 97 3.96 -1.09 -4.41
N VAL A 98 2.86 -1.15 -3.68
CA VAL A 98 1.87 -0.05 -3.63
C VAL A 98 2.46 1.21 -3.00
N ARG A 99 3.26 1.08 -1.92
CA ARG A 99 3.95 2.21 -1.29
C ARG A 99 5.01 2.82 -2.20
N GLU A 100 5.74 1.99 -2.95
CA GLU A 100 6.67 2.47 -3.96
C GLU A 100 5.95 3.29 -5.05
N ASN A 101 4.81 2.79 -5.55
CA ASN A 101 4.01 3.52 -6.52
C ASN A 101 3.47 4.85 -5.97
N ALA A 102 3.02 4.88 -4.71
CA ALA A 102 2.63 6.13 -4.06
C ALA A 102 3.79 7.14 -4.03
N ALA A 103 4.99 6.71 -3.64
CA ALA A 103 6.17 7.58 -3.58
C ALA A 103 6.59 8.09 -4.96
N LYS A 104 6.54 7.23 -5.99
CA LYS A 104 6.79 7.62 -7.39
C LYS A 104 5.79 8.68 -7.85
N GLU A 105 4.52 8.48 -7.58
CA GLU A 105 3.46 9.41 -7.97
C GLU A 105 3.62 10.77 -7.29
N GLU A 106 3.94 10.80 -5.99
CA GLU A 106 4.22 12.05 -5.29
C GLU A 106 5.44 12.78 -5.83
N ALA A 107 6.53 12.06 -6.11
CA ALA A 107 7.74 12.64 -6.65
C ALA A 107 7.49 13.25 -8.04
N SER A 108 6.81 12.50 -8.91
CA SER A 108 6.40 12.95 -10.25
C SER A 108 5.47 14.17 -10.19
N ALA A 109 4.49 14.17 -9.29
CA ALA A 109 3.58 15.30 -9.12
C ALA A 109 4.34 16.56 -8.65
N ARG A 110 5.25 16.42 -7.67
CA ARG A 110 6.10 17.54 -7.21
C ARG A 110 6.97 18.10 -8.32
N ALA A 111 7.59 17.23 -9.12
CA ALA A 111 8.43 17.62 -10.24
C ALA A 111 7.62 18.38 -11.31
N LEU A 112 6.45 17.86 -11.71
CA LEU A 112 5.55 18.53 -12.64
C LEU A 112 5.06 19.88 -12.10
N THR A 113 4.70 19.97 -10.81
CA THR A 113 4.32 21.25 -10.18
C THR A 113 5.47 22.25 -10.21
N SER A 114 6.70 21.83 -9.93
CA SER A 114 7.89 22.70 -9.99
C SER A 114 8.11 23.23 -11.42
N ALA A 115 8.03 22.36 -12.43
CA ALA A 115 8.14 22.74 -13.84
C ALA A 115 7.07 23.76 -14.25
N ASN A 116 5.82 23.55 -13.82
CA ASN A 116 4.73 24.51 -14.08
C ASN A 116 4.98 25.86 -13.41
N ASN A 117 5.41 25.88 -12.14
CA ASN A 117 5.70 27.12 -11.43
C ASN A 117 6.85 27.90 -12.08
N LYS A 118 7.90 27.22 -12.55
CA LYS A 118 8.98 27.84 -13.33
C LYS A 118 8.45 28.39 -14.66
N SER A 119 7.61 27.63 -15.36
CA SER A 119 6.98 28.06 -16.62
C SER A 119 6.12 29.32 -16.42
N THR A 120 5.28 29.36 -15.38
CA THR A 120 4.47 30.54 -15.05
C THR A 120 5.32 31.75 -14.71
N ARG A 121 6.38 31.59 -13.91
CA ARG A 121 7.30 32.70 -13.59
C ARG A 121 8.04 33.23 -14.82
N MET A 122 8.40 32.36 -15.75
CA MET A 122 9.03 32.74 -17.01
C MET A 122 8.08 33.58 -17.88
N LEU A 123 6.80 33.18 -17.98
CA LEU A 123 5.78 33.93 -18.71
C LEU A 123 5.48 35.30 -18.06
N ALA A 124 5.45 35.36 -16.72
CA ALA A 124 5.19 36.59 -15.98
C ALA A 124 6.29 37.65 -16.13
N GLN A 125 7.54 37.24 -16.38
CA GLN A 125 8.67 38.16 -16.59
C GLN A 125 8.65 38.86 -17.96
N ASN A 126 7.67 38.53 -18.82
CA ASN A 126 7.62 38.89 -20.24
C ASN A 126 8.88 38.41 -20.98
N LEU A 127 8.78 37.30 -21.71
CA LEU A 127 9.88 36.68 -22.45
C LEU A 127 10.65 37.67 -23.35
N GLU A 128 9.98 38.70 -23.86
CA GLU A 128 10.60 39.74 -24.71
C GLU A 128 11.65 40.59 -24.00
N ARG A 129 11.61 40.63 -22.66
CA ARG A 129 12.58 41.36 -21.82
C ARG A 129 13.77 40.51 -21.39
N LEU A 130 13.74 39.21 -21.64
CA LEU A 130 14.80 38.29 -21.23
C LEU A 130 15.82 38.12 -22.37
N GLU A 131 17.10 38.06 -21.99
CA GLU A 131 18.17 37.71 -22.92
C GLU A 131 18.05 36.24 -23.34
N ARG A 132 18.49 35.89 -24.57
CA ARG A 132 18.39 34.51 -25.08
C ARG A 132 19.01 33.48 -24.13
N ASN A 133 20.16 33.80 -23.53
CA ASN A 133 20.86 32.92 -22.58
C ASN A 133 20.07 32.72 -21.28
N GLN A 134 19.33 33.74 -20.82
CA GLN A 134 18.48 33.63 -19.64
C GLN A 134 17.27 32.74 -19.93
N ILE A 135 16.64 32.91 -21.11
CA ILE A 135 15.54 32.04 -21.54
C ILE A 135 16.03 30.59 -21.66
N ALA A 136 17.23 30.37 -22.24
CA ALA A 136 17.82 29.04 -22.35
C ALA A 136 18.06 28.39 -20.98
N SER A 137 18.60 29.13 -20.01
CA SER A 137 18.81 28.63 -18.64
C SER A 137 17.49 28.26 -17.96
N LEU A 138 16.46 29.11 -18.06
CA LEU A 138 15.15 28.84 -17.47
C LEU A 138 14.48 27.62 -18.10
N LEU A 139 14.60 27.46 -19.43
CA LEU A 139 14.10 26.28 -20.13
C LEU A 139 14.84 25.02 -19.70
N GLN A 140 16.16 25.08 -19.51
CA GLN A 140 16.92 23.94 -19.00
C GLN A 140 16.47 23.54 -17.59
N ASP A 141 16.21 24.50 -16.70
CA ASP A 141 15.69 24.23 -15.36
C ASP A 141 14.28 23.60 -15.37
N ILE A 142 13.46 23.95 -16.36
CA ILE A 142 12.14 23.35 -16.58
C ILE A 142 12.31 21.92 -17.12
N ILE A 143 13.19 21.72 -18.10
CA ILE A 143 13.50 20.41 -18.69
C ILE A 143 13.97 19.43 -17.61
N ASN A 144 14.90 19.85 -16.75
CA ASN A 144 15.43 19.01 -15.67
C ASN A 144 14.32 18.56 -14.70
N ASP A 145 13.36 19.43 -14.36
CA ASP A 145 12.21 19.04 -13.54
C ASP A 145 11.29 18.06 -14.27
N LEU A 146 11.06 18.27 -15.57
CA LEU A 146 10.19 17.40 -16.38
C LEU A 146 10.81 16.01 -16.59
N GLU A 147 12.14 15.91 -16.71
CA GLU A 147 12.87 14.64 -16.80
C GLU A 147 12.83 13.83 -15.50
N ALA A 148 12.63 14.49 -14.36
CA ALA A 148 12.44 13.82 -13.08
C ALA A 148 11.05 13.17 -12.93
N VAL A 149 10.11 13.45 -13.85
CA VAL A 149 8.79 12.81 -13.86
C VAL A 149 8.92 11.39 -14.39
N GLN A 150 8.63 10.42 -13.53
CA GLN A 150 8.80 8.99 -13.83
C GLN A 150 7.68 8.45 -14.74
N PRO A 151 7.98 7.46 -15.61
CA PRO A 151 6.96 6.73 -16.38
C PRO A 151 5.90 6.08 -15.50
N ASN A 152 4.73 5.80 -16.10
CA ASN A 152 3.60 5.14 -15.42
C ASN A 152 3.09 5.89 -14.17
N THR A 153 3.23 7.23 -14.17
CA THR A 153 2.60 8.14 -13.19
C THR A 153 1.54 8.99 -13.86
N THR A 154 0.59 9.55 -13.10
CA THR A 154 -0.48 10.38 -13.69
C THR A 154 0.07 11.67 -14.31
N SER A 155 1.22 12.14 -13.83
CA SER A 155 1.91 13.33 -14.32
C SER A 155 2.69 13.10 -15.64
N TYR A 156 2.96 11.85 -16.00
CA TYR A 156 3.89 11.51 -17.08
C TYR A 156 3.46 12.04 -18.45
N ALA A 157 2.20 11.81 -18.85
CA ALA A 157 1.70 12.25 -20.15
C ALA A 157 1.87 13.77 -20.32
N ARG A 158 1.42 14.55 -19.32
CA ARG A 158 1.56 16.01 -19.34
C ARG A 158 3.02 16.46 -19.34
N ALA A 159 3.87 15.81 -18.55
CA ALA A 159 5.28 16.14 -18.48
C ALA A 159 5.99 15.94 -19.83
N THR A 160 5.71 14.83 -20.53
CA THR A 160 6.32 14.54 -21.84
C THR A 160 5.91 15.55 -22.92
N GLU A 161 4.66 16.02 -22.90
CA GLU A 161 4.22 17.11 -23.78
C GLU A 161 5.00 18.41 -23.51
N MET A 162 5.10 18.80 -22.24
CA MET A 162 5.85 20.00 -21.84
C MET A 162 7.33 19.88 -22.19
N LEU A 163 7.91 18.71 -22.01
CA LEU A 163 9.32 18.43 -22.31
C LEU A 163 9.58 18.61 -23.80
N LYS A 164 8.68 18.10 -24.66
CA LYS A 164 8.75 18.32 -26.11
C LYS A 164 8.72 19.81 -26.47
N SER A 165 7.77 20.57 -25.92
CA SER A 165 7.66 22.00 -26.20
C SER A 165 8.87 22.80 -25.68
N ALA A 166 9.37 22.49 -24.48
CA ALA A 166 10.54 23.15 -23.90
C ALA A 166 11.81 22.89 -24.74
N ASN A 167 12.04 21.64 -25.14
CA ASN A 167 13.17 21.27 -26.01
C ASN A 167 13.10 21.96 -27.37
N GLN A 168 11.92 22.02 -27.99
CA GLN A 168 11.73 22.74 -29.25
C GLN A 168 12.06 24.24 -29.10
N LYS A 169 11.63 24.86 -27.99
CA LYS A 169 11.91 26.27 -27.75
C LYS A 169 13.39 26.52 -27.48
N LEU A 170 14.05 25.62 -26.74
CA LEU A 170 15.48 25.71 -26.45
C LEU A 170 16.31 25.61 -27.74
N ALA A 171 15.95 24.69 -28.64
CA ALA A 171 16.62 24.54 -29.95
C ALA A 171 16.47 25.79 -30.85
N GLN A 172 15.41 26.58 -30.69
CA GLN A 172 15.24 27.85 -31.42
C GLN A 172 16.12 28.99 -30.89
N LEU A 173 16.73 28.82 -29.71
CA LEU A 173 17.59 29.83 -29.09
C LEU A 173 19.08 29.61 -29.38
N GLN A 174 19.44 28.40 -29.81
CA GLN A 174 20.78 28.02 -30.29
C GLN A 174 21.00 28.51 -31.73
#